data_AF-A0A832VBA9-F1
#
_entry.id   AF-A0A832VBA9-F1
#
_cell.length_a   1.000
_cell.length_b   1.000
_cell.length_c   1.000
_cell.angle_alpha   90.00
_cell.angle_beta   90.00
_cell.angle_gamma   90.00
#
_symmetry.space_group_name_H-M   'P 1'
#
loop_
_entity.id
_entity.type
_entity.pdbx_description
1 polymer ?
#
loop_
_entity_poly.entity_id
_entity_poly.type
_entity_poly.pdbx_seq_one_letter_code
_entity_poly.pdbx_strand_id
1 'polypeptide(L)' 'MSDERINRLREAVRTVPDFPVEGIMFRDITPLLA' A
#
# COMPACT_ATOMS: atom_id res chain seq x y z
N MET A 1 -0.49 12.44 -17.55
CA MET A 1 0.25 11.19 -17.89
C MET A 1 1.07 10.66 -16.73
N SER A 2 1.85 11.48 -16.00
CA SER A 2 2.58 11.06 -14.78
C SER A 2 1.64 10.65 -13.64
N ASP A 3 0.55 11.40 -13.46
CA ASP A 3 -0.30 11.29 -12.27
C ASP A 3 -1.15 10.01 -12.27
N GLU A 4 -1.51 9.52 -13.45
CA GLU A 4 -2.25 8.27 -13.58
C GLU A 4 -1.42 7.06 -13.13
N ARG A 5 -0.12 7.05 -13.43
CA ARG A 5 0.79 5.99 -12.93
C ARG A 5 0.91 6.03 -11.41
N ILE A 6 0.98 7.23 -10.84
CA ILE A 6 1.04 7.43 -9.38
C ILE A 6 -0.27 6.96 -8.72
N ASN A 7 -1.42 7.26 -9.33
CA ASN A 7 -2.72 6.85 -8.80
C ASN A 7 -2.88 5.34 -8.80
N ARG A 8 -2.52 4.66 -9.89
CA ARG A 8 -2.54 3.18 -9.97
C ARG A 8 -1.65 2.53 -8.92
N LEU A 9 -0.46 3.10 -8.65
CA LEU A 9 0.41 2.60 -7.58
C LEU A 9 -0.24 2.76 -6.20
N ARG A 10 -0.88 3.89 -5.92
CA ARG A 10 -1.57 4.14 -4.64
C ARG A 10 -2.75 3.19 -4.43
N GLU A 11 -3.52 2.93 -5.48
CA GLU A 11 -4.67 2.02 -5.45
C GLU A 11 -4.28 0.56 -5.12
N ALA A 12 -3.06 0.16 -5.50
CA ALA A 12 -2.57 -1.19 -5.26
C ALA A 12 -1.96 -1.40 -3.86
N VAL A 13 -1.67 -0.33 -3.11
CA VAL A 13 -1.11 -0.43 -1.75
C VAL A 13 -2.23 -0.67 -0.74
N ARG A 14 -2.15 -1.79 -0.01
CA ARG A 14 -3.12 -2.14 1.04
C ARG A 14 -2.71 -1.56 2.38
N THR A 15 -3.69 -1.33 3.25
CA THR A 15 -3.45 -0.86 4.61
C THR A 15 -3.84 -1.94 5.59
N VAL A 16 -2.92 -2.34 6.46
CA VAL A 16 -3.12 -3.36 7.48
C VAL A 16 -2.93 -2.70 8.84
N PRO A 17 -4.00 -2.54 9.65
CA PRO A 17 -3.88 -1.98 11.00
C PRO A 17 -3.19 -2.98 11.94
N ASP A 18 -2.55 -2.45 12.99
CA ASP A 18 -1.97 -3.17 14.11
C ASP A 18 -0.96 -4.27 13.72
N PHE A 19 -0.18 -4.02 12.67
CA PHE A 19 0.85 -4.94 12.19
C PHE A 19 2.24 -4.28 12.10
N PRO A 20 3.33 -4.93 12.55
CA PRO A 20 3.36 -6.23 13.24
C PRO A 20 2.98 -6.13 14.74
N VAL A 21 2.79 -4.92 15.26
CA VAL A 21 2.38 -4.65 16.64
C VAL A 21 1.25 -3.62 16.66
N GLU A 22 0.49 -3.59 17.76
CA GLU A 22 -0.61 -2.66 17.99
C GLU A 22 -0.18 -1.20 17.79
N GLY A 23 -1.05 -0.41 17.15
CA GLY A 23 -0.84 1.01 16.87
C GLY A 23 -0.13 1.33 15.55
N ILE A 24 0.33 0.33 14.78
CA ILE A 24 1.00 0.54 13.48
C ILE A 24 0.03 0.35 12.31
N MET A 25 -0.04 1.34 11.41
CA MET A 25 -0.74 1.22 10.12
C MET A 25 0.22 0.78 9.02
N PHE A 26 0.39 -0.53 8.84
CA PHE A 26 1.30 -1.10 7.85
C PHE A 26 0.79 -0.90 6.41
N ARG A 27 1.71 -0.59 5.48
CA ARG A 27 1.42 -0.43 4.06
C ARG A 27 1.98 -1.63 3.30
N ASP A 28 1.09 -2.53 2.91
CA ASP A 28 1.45 -3.75 2.19
C ASP A 28 1.60 -3.45 0.68
N ILE A 29 2.84 -3.58 0.21
CA ILE A 29 3.22 -3.41 -1.20
C ILE A 29 3.37 -4.75 -1.93
N THR A 30 3.16 -5.88 -1.26
CA THR A 30 3.27 -7.22 -1.88
C THR A 30 2.42 -7.35 -3.15
N PRO A 31 1.21 -6.74 -3.27
CA PRO A 31 0.45 -6.77 -4.52
C PRO A 31 1.15 -6.12 -5.73
N LEU A 32 2.13 -5.23 -5.50
CA LEU A 32 2.92 -4.61 -6.57
C LEU A 32 4.04 -5.52 -7.10
N LEU A 33 4.35 -6.61 -6.39
CA LEU A 33 5.51 -7.47 -6.65
C LEU A 33 5.13 -8.85 -7.21
N ALA A 34 3.83 -9.14 -7.34
CA ALA A 34 3.28 -10.43 -7.77
C ALA A 34 3.16 -10.55 -9.30
#